data_AF-A0A7C3A9S5-F1
#
_entry.id   AF-A0A7C3A9S5-F1
#
_cell.length_a   1.000
_cell.length_b   1.000
_cell.length_c   1.000
_cell.angle_alpha   90.00
_cell.angle_beta   90.00
_cell.angle_gamma   90.00
#
_symmetry.space_group_name_H-M   'P 1'
#
loop_
_entity.id
_entity.type
_entity.pdbx_description
1 polymer ?
#
loop_
_entity_poly.entity_id
_entity_poly.type
_entity_poly.pdbx_seq_one_letter_code
_entity_poly.pdbx_strand_id
1 'polypeptide(L)'
;MRSLQALGLMLGLMGLAGVSAADELPPLKGRTNLAAGRPVIFSPTPNYYLTRQGDTDAADLTDGRLTQREDRHMWFEPLAVGWSYAGRVNLAVDLGEMAAIEEIAIRFLGGSPQHGISFPGWVEAFVSEDREKFVKVAEFSRWREGDFIRFGVPEERGEAWVHCLRFTGLNVHGRWVGLRFYGTGLTCSDELFVFGTSTDKSATATHLGSPSGFTVSHPQPYFHKPTLLFISNLPAPVPLGIVVPESLQGPREVRLTLDLPEGVELTGGHIGGVDLSEVRPQSLADGYRRYAFTASVSSSDKTWGRLYLRAPTWHDGQEGRLRYGWAHGDWRSPTLSVPIRVTHVTPAPRLKHILISLGWWSSRDSTKWPDVLRVWRHLGLNGFPLFTRWIPKGADTPEWRLLEEARKQGFFIVGIDSPFHRLLYRRKGEAEIYCQFEDGSHGDRLCPSYRGRFYREEIQR
;
A
#
# COMPACT_ATOMS: atom_id res chain seq x y z
N MET A 1 23.47 -8.57 66.97
CA MET A 1 24.05 -9.57 66.03
C MET A 1 22.96 -10.09 65.10
N ARG A 2 22.93 -9.60 63.85
CA ARG A 2 22.60 -10.32 62.60
C ARG A 2 22.51 -9.29 61.45
N SER A 3 23.65 -9.20 60.76
CA SER A 3 23.95 -8.73 59.39
C SER A 3 22.98 -7.78 58.67
N LEU A 4 23.40 -6.51 58.55
CA LEU A 4 23.09 -5.65 57.41
C LEU A 4 23.90 -6.13 56.18
N GLN A 5 23.24 -6.39 55.06
CA GLN A 5 23.88 -6.47 53.75
C GLN A 5 23.58 -5.19 52.97
N ALA A 6 24.65 -4.56 52.50
CA ALA A 6 24.66 -3.36 51.69
C ALA A 6 24.04 -3.62 50.32
N LEU A 7 23.07 -2.79 49.93
CA LEU A 7 22.59 -2.70 48.55
C LEU A 7 23.22 -1.45 47.93
N GLY A 8 24.26 -1.67 47.12
CA GLY A 8 24.89 -0.63 46.32
C GLY A 8 23.95 -0.17 45.21
N LEU A 9 23.67 1.13 45.19
CA LEU A 9 22.95 1.80 44.10
C LEU A 9 23.89 1.92 42.89
N MET A 10 23.78 1.02 41.92
CA MET A 10 24.31 1.28 40.57
C MET A 10 23.37 2.25 39.87
N LEU A 11 23.74 3.52 39.77
CA LEU A 11 23.18 4.43 38.77
C LEU A 11 23.66 3.98 37.39
N GLY A 12 22.81 3.26 36.66
CA GLY A 12 22.97 3.09 35.22
C GLY A 12 22.62 4.40 34.53
N LEU A 13 23.64 5.10 34.01
CA LEU A 13 23.43 6.11 32.98
C LEU A 13 22.86 5.39 31.74
N MET A 14 21.55 5.47 31.54
CA MET A 14 20.97 5.27 30.23
C MET A 14 21.32 6.50 29.39
N GLY A 15 22.36 6.37 28.57
CA GLY A 15 22.62 7.29 27.49
C GLY A 15 21.43 7.26 26.53
N LEU A 16 20.68 8.35 26.48
CA LEU A 16 19.83 8.67 25.34
C LEU A 16 20.75 8.77 24.12
N ALA A 17 20.84 7.68 23.35
CA ALA A 17 21.42 7.72 22.02
C ALA A 17 20.49 8.58 21.16
N GLY A 18 20.71 9.90 21.16
CA GLY A 18 20.15 10.78 20.16
C GLY A 18 20.59 10.27 18.79
N VAL A 19 19.63 10.02 17.91
CA VAL A 19 19.90 9.76 16.50
C VAL A 19 20.67 10.97 15.97
N SER A 20 21.96 10.77 15.70
CA SER A 20 22.84 11.80 15.16
C SER A 20 22.39 12.12 13.72
N ALA A 21 22.40 13.40 13.34
CA ALA A 21 22.13 13.85 11.97
C ALA A 21 23.04 13.17 10.91
N ALA A 22 24.12 12.49 11.32
CA ALA A 22 24.98 11.71 10.44
C ALA A 22 24.33 10.44 9.85
N ASP A 23 23.24 9.94 10.42
CA ASP A 23 22.55 8.72 9.93
C ASP A 23 21.51 9.00 8.83
N GLU A 24 21.30 10.27 8.49
CA GLU A 24 20.26 10.68 7.53
C GLU A 24 20.77 10.80 6.10
N LEU A 25 22.07 10.66 5.88
CA LEU A 25 22.69 10.67 4.55
C LEU A 25 23.67 9.50 4.41
N PRO A 26 23.82 8.95 3.20
CA PRO A 26 24.91 8.03 2.94
C PRO A 26 26.24 8.80 2.98
N PRO A 27 27.39 8.14 3.25
CA PRO A 27 28.70 8.77 3.17
C PRO A 27 28.92 9.32 1.75
N LEU A 28 29.11 10.63 1.61
CA LEU A 28 29.25 11.31 0.31
C LEU A 28 30.71 11.56 -0.09
N LYS A 29 31.62 11.66 0.88
CA LYS A 29 33.02 12.07 0.64
C LYS A 29 33.72 11.10 -0.31
N GLY A 30 34.17 11.61 -1.45
CA GLY A 30 34.91 10.84 -2.46
C GLY A 30 34.05 9.91 -3.30
N ARG A 31 32.72 10.04 -3.26
CA ARG A 31 31.77 9.21 -4.01
C ARG A 31 30.93 10.09 -4.93
N THR A 32 30.58 9.55 -6.09
CA THR A 32 29.73 10.21 -7.08
C THR A 32 28.33 9.61 -7.02
N ASN A 33 27.30 10.44 -6.80
CA ASN A 33 25.91 10.02 -6.99
C ASN A 33 25.61 9.95 -8.50
N LEU A 34 25.51 8.74 -9.04
CA LEU A 34 25.24 8.49 -10.46
C LEU A 34 23.82 8.88 -10.87
N ALA A 35 22.89 8.96 -9.90
CA ALA A 35 21.52 9.40 -10.14
C ALA A 35 21.37 10.93 -10.13
N ALA A 36 22.39 11.70 -9.71
CA ALA A 36 22.27 13.15 -9.57
C ALA A 36 21.84 13.84 -10.87
N GLY A 37 20.77 14.63 -10.79
CA GLY A 37 20.16 15.35 -11.92
C GLY A 37 19.47 14.45 -12.96
N ARG A 38 19.31 13.15 -12.70
CA ARG A 38 18.66 12.21 -13.63
C ARG A 38 17.16 12.15 -13.34
N PRO A 39 16.30 12.30 -14.36
CA PRO A 39 14.86 12.23 -14.15
C PRO A 39 14.42 10.84 -13.65
N VAL A 40 13.52 10.83 -12.69
CA VAL A 40 12.88 9.65 -12.12
C VAL A 40 11.54 9.40 -12.79
N ILE A 41 11.31 8.14 -13.16
CA ILE A 41 10.04 7.66 -13.70
C ILE A 41 9.26 7.01 -12.58
N PHE A 42 8.01 7.46 -12.36
CA PHE A 42 7.14 6.95 -11.31
C PHE A 42 6.00 6.09 -11.85
N SER A 43 5.56 5.14 -11.02
CA SER A 43 4.37 4.34 -11.27
C SER A 43 3.78 3.86 -9.93
N PRO A 44 2.66 4.42 -9.44
CA PRO A 44 1.97 5.59 -9.97
C PRO A 44 2.77 6.88 -9.79
N THR A 45 2.39 7.92 -10.54
CA THR A 45 2.84 9.30 -10.34
C THR A 45 2.52 9.76 -8.91
N PRO A 46 3.41 10.55 -8.27
CA PRO A 46 3.12 11.19 -7.00
C PRO A 46 1.82 11.99 -7.07
N ASN A 47 1.06 11.94 -5.97
CA ASN A 47 -0.32 12.45 -5.93
C ASN A 47 -0.62 13.25 -4.66
N TYR A 48 0.38 13.49 -3.81
CA TYR A 48 0.18 14.31 -2.63
C TYR A 48 0.37 15.80 -2.96
N TYR A 49 -0.71 16.56 -2.81
CA TYR A 49 -0.81 17.92 -3.35
C TYR A 49 0.11 18.95 -2.68
N LEU A 50 0.57 18.71 -1.44
CA LEU A 50 1.47 19.64 -0.74
C LEU A 50 2.91 19.52 -1.21
N THR A 51 3.30 18.35 -1.71
CA THR A 51 4.65 18.07 -2.21
C THR A 51 4.74 18.26 -3.72
N ARG A 52 3.66 17.96 -4.47
CA ARG A 52 3.60 18.09 -5.94
C ARG A 52 3.40 19.56 -6.40
N GLN A 53 4.19 20.50 -5.93
CA GLN A 53 4.08 21.90 -6.36
C GLN A 53 5.01 22.18 -7.53
N GLY A 54 4.46 22.60 -8.67
CA GLY A 54 5.25 23.04 -9.83
C GLY A 54 5.65 21.94 -10.82
N ASP A 55 5.05 20.75 -10.73
CA ASP A 55 5.29 19.60 -11.63
C ASP A 55 6.79 19.21 -11.75
N THR A 56 7.54 19.34 -10.65
CA THR A 56 8.98 19.06 -10.57
C THR A 56 9.34 17.66 -10.06
N ASP A 57 8.36 16.87 -9.63
CA ASP A 57 8.57 15.57 -8.94
C ASP A 57 9.61 14.66 -9.61
N ALA A 58 9.68 14.66 -10.96
CA ALA A 58 10.61 13.85 -11.73
C ALA A 58 12.09 14.20 -11.48
N ALA A 59 12.41 15.41 -11.05
CA ALA A 59 13.78 15.83 -10.75
C ALA A 59 14.09 15.82 -9.24
N ASP A 60 13.07 16.04 -8.41
CA ASP A 60 13.24 16.38 -6.98
C ASP A 60 13.96 15.27 -6.18
N LEU A 61 13.77 13.99 -6.51
CA LEU A 61 14.48 12.90 -5.82
C LEU A 61 15.98 12.79 -6.18
N THR A 62 16.51 13.62 -7.05
CA THR A 62 17.89 13.49 -7.54
C THR A 62 18.60 14.83 -7.65
N ASP A 63 18.00 15.91 -7.16
CA ASP A 63 18.53 17.27 -7.32
C ASP A 63 19.56 17.65 -6.25
N GLY A 64 19.78 16.78 -5.26
CA GLY A 64 20.70 17.00 -4.14
C GLY A 64 20.14 17.91 -3.05
N ARG A 65 18.87 18.32 -3.12
CA ARG A 65 18.25 19.27 -2.19
C ARG A 65 17.37 18.52 -1.20
N LEU A 66 17.75 18.63 0.07
CA LEU A 66 17.04 18.00 1.16
C LEU A 66 16.00 18.94 1.76
N THR A 67 14.94 18.36 2.33
CA THR A 67 14.02 19.08 3.21
C THR A 67 14.74 19.62 4.44
N GLN A 68 14.34 20.81 4.93
CA GLN A 68 15.08 21.54 5.97
C GLN A 68 14.26 21.88 7.22
N ARG A 69 12.97 21.54 7.22
CA ARG A 69 12.09 21.77 8.37
C ARG A 69 12.62 21.14 9.66
N GLU A 70 12.67 21.95 10.72
CA GLU A 70 13.06 21.53 12.07
C GLU A 70 12.13 20.45 12.64
N ASP A 71 10.83 20.51 12.33
CA ASP A 71 9.82 19.54 12.77
C ASP A 71 9.82 18.23 11.96
N ARG A 72 10.67 18.13 10.94
CA ARG A 72 10.86 16.95 10.08
C ARG A 72 9.59 16.48 9.38
N HIS A 73 8.55 17.32 9.31
CA HIS A 73 7.32 17.01 8.59
C HIS A 73 7.52 17.20 7.09
N MET A 74 8.25 16.26 6.47
CA MET A 74 8.64 16.26 5.04
C MET A 74 7.44 16.48 4.09
N TRP A 75 6.24 16.09 4.50
CA TRP A 75 5.05 16.25 3.67
C TRP A 75 4.55 17.70 3.50
N PHE A 76 5.06 18.65 4.30
CA PHE A 76 4.79 20.07 4.09
C PHE A 76 5.81 20.77 3.18
N GLU A 77 6.82 20.04 2.69
CA GLU A 77 7.91 20.62 1.91
C GLU A 77 7.70 20.37 0.41
N PRO A 78 7.78 21.42 -0.43
CA PRO A 78 7.69 21.27 -1.88
C PRO A 78 8.92 20.59 -2.50
N LEU A 79 9.99 20.38 -1.72
CA LEU A 79 11.18 19.62 -2.16
C LEU A 79 11.02 18.10 -2.02
N ALA A 80 9.98 17.66 -1.31
CA ALA A 80 9.73 16.24 -1.19
C ALA A 80 8.84 15.75 -2.33
N VAL A 81 8.86 14.44 -2.56
CA VAL A 81 7.93 13.73 -3.42
C VAL A 81 7.03 12.87 -2.54
N GLY A 82 5.71 13.04 -2.70
CA GLY A 82 4.71 12.48 -1.80
C GLY A 82 3.62 11.63 -2.47
N TRP A 83 3.30 10.50 -1.84
CA TRP A 83 2.24 9.59 -2.25
C TRP A 83 1.19 9.44 -1.15
N SER A 84 -0.03 9.88 -1.44
CA SER A 84 -1.21 9.66 -0.61
C SER A 84 -1.94 8.41 -1.06
N TYR A 85 -2.06 7.45 -0.14
CA TYR A 85 -2.73 6.18 -0.36
C TYR A 85 -2.32 5.47 -1.68
N ALA A 86 -1.06 5.49 -2.10
CA ALA A 86 -0.64 4.83 -3.35
C ALA A 86 -0.56 3.30 -3.25
N GLY A 87 -0.19 2.76 -2.08
CA GLY A 87 -0.09 1.32 -1.87
C GLY A 87 1.26 0.89 -2.38
N ARG A 88 1.31 0.16 -3.49
CA ARG A 88 2.61 -0.09 -4.11
C ARG A 88 3.03 1.07 -5.02
N VAL A 89 4.27 1.49 -4.89
CA VAL A 89 4.93 2.46 -5.76
C VAL A 89 6.17 1.82 -6.36
N ASN A 90 6.38 2.08 -7.65
CA ASN A 90 7.61 1.80 -8.36
C ASN A 90 8.20 3.13 -8.80
N LEU A 91 9.52 3.26 -8.71
CA LEU A 91 10.27 4.33 -9.35
C LEU A 91 11.50 3.76 -10.04
N ALA A 92 11.95 4.39 -11.12
CA ALA A 92 13.17 4.02 -11.81
C ALA A 92 13.92 5.24 -12.32
N VAL A 93 15.25 5.16 -12.30
CA VAL A 93 16.16 6.20 -12.80
C VAL A 93 17.09 5.60 -13.85
N ASP A 94 17.27 6.31 -14.97
CA ASP A 94 18.30 6.01 -15.97
C ASP A 94 19.61 6.68 -15.54
N LEU A 95 20.65 5.90 -15.30
CA LEU A 95 21.98 6.43 -14.97
C LEU A 95 22.67 7.06 -16.19
N GLY A 96 22.10 6.89 -17.38
CA GLY A 96 22.58 7.39 -18.67
C GLY A 96 23.51 6.41 -19.39
N GLU A 97 24.22 5.57 -18.63
CA GLU A 97 25.18 4.58 -19.13
C GLU A 97 25.24 3.37 -18.20
N MET A 98 25.96 2.32 -18.63
CA MET A 98 26.20 1.15 -17.80
C MET A 98 27.13 1.51 -16.65
N ALA A 99 26.76 1.11 -15.43
CA ALA A 99 27.55 1.33 -14.24
C ALA A 99 27.69 0.06 -13.40
N ALA A 100 28.81 -0.05 -12.68
CA ALA A 100 28.94 -0.90 -11.51
C ALA A 100 28.30 -0.19 -10.32
N ILE A 101 27.28 -0.78 -9.70
CA ILE A 101 26.47 -0.21 -8.63
C ILE A 101 26.83 -0.91 -7.31
N GLU A 102 27.29 -0.10 -6.36
CA GLU A 102 27.75 -0.57 -5.04
C GLU A 102 26.71 -0.31 -3.95
N GLU A 103 25.98 0.80 -4.06
CA GLU A 103 24.99 1.21 -3.08
C GLU A 103 23.80 1.91 -3.74
N ILE A 104 22.60 1.57 -3.28
CA ILE A 104 21.38 2.31 -3.56
C ILE A 104 20.82 2.78 -2.22
N ALA A 105 20.55 4.07 -2.08
CA ALA A 105 20.02 4.63 -0.84
C ALA A 105 18.87 5.61 -1.11
N ILE A 106 17.85 5.64 -0.25
CA ILE A 106 16.72 6.55 -0.39
C ILE A 106 16.29 7.05 0.99
N ARG A 107 15.94 8.34 1.07
CA ARG A 107 15.45 8.95 2.30
C ARG A 107 13.95 8.86 2.39
N PHE A 108 13.42 8.32 3.48
CA PHE A 108 11.99 8.28 3.75
C PHE A 108 11.65 8.95 5.06
N LEU A 109 10.50 9.63 5.07
CA LEU A 109 9.81 9.99 6.29
C LEU A 109 9.31 8.75 7.03
N GLY A 110 9.46 8.73 8.35
CA GLY A 110 8.87 7.73 9.24
C GLY A 110 8.45 8.30 10.59
N GLY A 111 8.27 7.39 11.55
CA GLY A 111 8.08 7.75 12.96
C GLY A 111 6.64 7.84 13.46
N SER A 112 5.67 7.71 12.55
CA SER A 112 4.24 7.77 12.87
C SER A 112 3.74 9.03 13.59
N PRO A 113 4.16 10.25 13.17
CA PRO A 113 3.70 11.50 13.80
C PRO A 113 2.18 11.72 13.67
N GLN A 114 1.54 11.08 12.69
CA GLN A 114 0.11 11.08 12.50
C GLN A 114 -0.35 9.72 11.97
N HIS A 115 -1.60 9.35 12.27
CA HIS A 115 -2.23 8.15 11.71
C HIS A 115 -2.06 8.07 10.19
N GLY A 116 -1.52 6.95 9.72
CA GLY A 116 -1.31 6.69 8.30
C GLY A 116 0.02 7.20 7.76
N ILE A 117 0.77 8.03 8.49
CA ILE A 117 2.15 8.35 8.15
C ILE A 117 3.02 7.31 8.83
N SER A 118 3.83 6.57 8.08
CA SER A 118 4.77 5.60 8.66
C SER A 118 5.82 5.24 7.63
N PHE A 119 6.95 4.71 8.12
CA PHE A 119 8.00 4.20 7.26
C PHE A 119 7.44 3.11 6.33
N PRO A 120 7.92 3.01 5.06
CA PRO A 120 7.37 2.04 4.11
C PRO A 120 7.33 0.61 4.65
N GLY A 121 6.27 -0.13 4.30
CA GLY A 121 6.07 -1.49 4.78
C GLY A 121 7.20 -2.44 4.38
N TRP A 122 7.64 -2.30 3.14
CA TRP A 122 8.84 -2.94 2.59
C TRP A 122 9.38 -2.03 1.48
N VAL A 123 10.67 -2.21 1.17
CA VAL A 123 11.36 -1.54 0.07
C VAL A 123 12.24 -2.58 -0.62
N GLU A 124 12.20 -2.65 -1.94
CA GLU A 124 13.02 -3.54 -2.76
C GLU A 124 13.80 -2.71 -3.78
N ALA A 125 15.04 -3.12 -4.04
CA ALA A 125 15.90 -2.52 -5.04
C ALA A 125 16.11 -3.45 -6.22
N PHE A 126 16.16 -2.87 -7.42
CA PHE A 126 16.28 -3.56 -8.69
C PHE A 126 17.31 -2.89 -9.58
N VAL A 127 17.90 -3.68 -10.49
CA VAL A 127 18.72 -3.16 -11.59
C VAL A 127 18.28 -3.75 -12.92
N SER A 128 18.50 -3.01 -13.99
CA SER A 128 18.23 -3.45 -15.37
C SER A 128 19.23 -2.82 -16.34
N GLU A 129 19.48 -3.49 -17.44
CA GLU A 129 20.26 -2.95 -18.57
C GLU A 129 19.35 -2.24 -19.58
N ASP A 130 18.10 -2.69 -19.71
CA ASP A 130 17.21 -2.41 -20.84
C ASP A 130 15.90 -1.70 -20.46
N ARG A 131 15.67 -1.41 -19.17
CA ARG A 131 14.43 -0.85 -18.59
C ARG A 131 13.22 -1.80 -18.63
N GLU A 132 13.37 -3.01 -19.18
CA GLU A 132 12.25 -3.93 -19.38
C GLU A 132 12.36 -5.15 -18.47
N LYS A 133 13.58 -5.65 -18.30
CA LYS A 133 13.88 -6.81 -17.46
C LYS A 133 14.70 -6.36 -16.26
N PHE A 134 14.03 -6.33 -15.11
CA PHE A 134 14.66 -6.00 -13.84
C PHE A 134 14.93 -7.24 -13.01
N VAL A 135 16.08 -7.26 -12.33
CA VAL A 135 16.43 -8.26 -11.33
C VAL A 135 16.42 -7.63 -9.94
N LYS A 136 15.88 -8.34 -8.95
CA LYS A 136 15.91 -7.87 -7.55
C LYS A 136 17.32 -8.05 -6.98
N VAL A 137 17.87 -7.01 -6.36
CA VAL A 137 19.23 -7.01 -5.80
C VAL A 137 19.26 -6.81 -4.28
N ALA A 138 18.24 -6.19 -3.70
CA ALA A 138 18.11 -6.05 -2.24
C ALA A 138 16.66 -5.85 -1.80
N GLU A 139 16.42 -6.02 -0.50
CA GLU A 139 15.11 -5.86 0.11
C GLU A 139 15.22 -5.58 1.61
N PHE A 140 14.37 -4.66 2.07
CA PHE A 140 14.02 -4.39 3.45
C PHE A 140 12.52 -4.69 3.65
N SER A 141 12.15 -5.28 4.78
CA SER A 141 10.75 -5.52 5.11
C SER A 141 10.50 -5.40 6.61
N ARG A 142 9.47 -4.63 7.01
CA ARG A 142 9.05 -4.55 8.42
C ARG A 142 8.53 -5.86 8.98
N TRP A 143 8.18 -6.80 8.11
CA TRP A 143 7.70 -8.13 8.48
C TRP A 143 8.82 -9.16 8.59
N ARG A 144 10.06 -8.79 8.20
CA ARG A 144 11.23 -9.65 8.38
C ARG A 144 11.88 -9.31 9.71
N GLU A 145 11.98 -10.30 10.58
CA GLU A 145 12.65 -10.16 11.87
C GLU A 145 14.10 -9.67 11.69
N GLY A 146 14.51 -8.69 12.50
CA GLY A 146 15.86 -8.13 12.48
C GLY A 146 16.13 -7.07 11.40
N ASP A 147 15.26 -6.86 10.40
CA ASP A 147 15.54 -5.89 9.33
C ASP A 147 15.62 -4.44 9.85
N PHE A 148 14.79 -4.05 10.82
CA PHE A 148 14.89 -2.71 11.44
C PHE A 148 16.27 -2.48 12.07
N ILE A 149 16.78 -3.47 12.80
CA ILE A 149 18.11 -3.40 13.44
C ILE A 149 19.20 -3.40 12.37
N ARG A 150 19.12 -4.31 11.41
CA ARG A 150 20.09 -4.46 10.31
C ARG A 150 20.27 -3.17 9.51
N PHE A 151 19.18 -2.47 9.25
CA PHE A 151 19.18 -1.24 8.46
C PHE A 151 19.20 0.03 9.31
N GLY A 152 19.22 -0.08 10.65
CA GLY A 152 19.23 1.07 11.55
C GLY A 152 17.95 1.92 11.46
N VAL A 153 16.82 1.33 11.07
CA VAL A 153 15.54 2.04 10.98
C VAL A 153 15.04 2.33 12.41
N PRO A 154 14.80 3.60 12.78
CA PRO A 154 14.30 3.93 14.12
C PRO A 154 12.91 3.36 14.38
N GLU A 155 12.56 3.16 15.64
CA GLU A 155 11.20 2.80 16.01
C GLU A 155 10.20 3.93 15.73
N GLU A 156 8.96 3.56 15.44
CA GLU A 156 7.87 4.52 15.23
C GLU A 156 7.20 4.85 16.57
N ARG A 157 7.55 6.00 17.16
CA ARG A 157 7.13 6.40 18.51
C ARG A 157 6.17 7.60 18.56
N GLY A 158 5.60 7.99 17.42
CA GLY A 158 4.69 9.14 17.34
C GLY A 158 5.38 10.47 17.02
N GLU A 159 6.66 10.46 16.67
CA GLU A 159 7.46 11.65 16.34
C GLU A 159 8.06 11.50 14.96
N ALA A 160 8.06 12.57 14.16
CA ALA A 160 8.56 12.53 12.79
C ALA A 160 10.09 12.39 12.76
N TRP A 161 10.58 11.51 11.90
CA TRP A 161 11.99 11.41 11.57
C TRP A 161 12.21 11.10 10.10
N VAL A 162 13.40 11.41 9.60
CA VAL A 162 13.85 11.02 8.26
C VAL A 162 14.96 10.01 8.40
N HIS A 163 14.89 8.91 7.65
CA HIS A 163 15.89 7.86 7.66
C HIS A 163 16.35 7.57 6.23
N CYS A 164 17.67 7.46 6.05
CA CYS A 164 18.25 7.02 4.79
C CYS A 164 18.37 5.48 4.79
N LEU A 165 17.45 4.81 4.10
CA LEU A 165 17.53 3.37 3.90
C LEU A 165 18.62 3.07 2.88
N ARG A 166 19.63 2.29 3.28
CA ARG A 166 20.83 2.03 2.47
C ARG A 166 20.98 0.55 2.16
N PHE A 167 21.02 0.21 0.87
CA PHE A 167 21.39 -1.11 0.37
C PHE A 167 22.84 -1.07 -0.10
N THR A 168 23.77 -1.47 0.76
CA THR A 168 25.22 -1.42 0.51
C THR A 168 25.78 -2.76 0.03
N GLY A 169 26.94 -2.74 -0.62
CA GLY A 169 27.69 -3.95 -0.98
C GLY A 169 27.00 -4.76 -2.08
N LEU A 170 26.27 -4.08 -2.98
CA LEU A 170 25.48 -4.73 -4.03
C LEU A 170 26.36 -5.40 -5.08
N ASN A 171 27.42 -4.70 -5.54
CA ASN A 171 28.36 -5.17 -6.55
C ASN A 171 27.65 -5.73 -7.81
N VAL A 172 26.65 -4.99 -8.29
CA VAL A 172 25.84 -5.37 -9.46
C VAL A 172 26.08 -4.43 -10.63
N HIS A 173 25.79 -4.87 -11.85
CA HIS A 173 25.88 -4.03 -13.05
C HIS A 173 24.50 -3.72 -13.61
N GLY A 174 24.33 -2.48 -14.10
CA GLY A 174 23.11 -2.05 -14.75
C GLY A 174 23.19 -0.59 -15.21
N ARG A 175 22.25 -0.20 -16.07
CA ARG A 175 22.03 1.20 -16.49
C ARG A 175 20.85 1.83 -15.76
N TRP A 176 19.87 1.01 -15.40
CA TRP A 176 18.66 1.44 -14.72
C TRP A 176 18.68 0.94 -13.28
N VAL A 177 18.35 1.84 -12.36
CA VAL A 177 18.05 1.49 -10.96
C VAL A 177 16.56 1.65 -10.73
N GLY A 178 15.93 0.63 -10.15
CA GLY A 178 14.53 0.65 -9.74
C GLY A 178 14.38 0.51 -8.24
N LEU A 179 13.42 1.21 -7.65
CA LEU A 179 12.94 0.96 -6.30
C LEU A 179 11.46 0.64 -6.33
N ARG A 180 11.06 -0.30 -5.49
CA ARG A 180 9.65 -0.63 -5.25
C ARG A 180 9.39 -0.57 -3.77
N PHE A 181 8.28 0.04 -3.35
CA PHE A 181 7.91 0.06 -1.94
C PHE A 181 6.41 0.00 -1.74
N TYR A 182 6.00 -0.43 -0.54
CA TYR A 182 4.61 -0.36 -0.11
C TYR A 182 4.42 0.83 0.82
N GLY A 183 3.89 1.92 0.25
CA GLY A 183 3.51 3.13 0.97
C GLY A 183 2.28 2.93 1.85
N THR A 184 2.14 3.84 2.81
CA THR A 184 1.15 3.77 3.89
C THR A 184 -0.04 4.67 3.55
N GLY A 185 -0.61 5.39 4.52
CA GLY A 185 -1.58 6.45 4.25
C GLY A 185 -0.93 7.63 3.53
N LEU A 186 0.29 7.99 3.92
CA LEU A 186 1.15 8.96 3.25
C LEU A 186 2.61 8.52 3.36
N THR A 187 3.31 8.58 2.24
CA THR A 187 4.75 8.30 2.16
C THR A 187 5.43 9.45 1.44
N CYS A 188 6.53 9.95 1.99
CA CYS A 188 7.32 11.04 1.42
C CYS A 188 8.79 10.65 1.36
N SER A 189 9.47 11.10 0.33
CA SER A 189 10.91 10.97 0.11
C SER A 189 11.45 12.27 -0.46
N ASP A 190 12.67 12.65 -0.12
CA ASP A 190 13.31 13.87 -0.65
C ASP A 190 14.57 13.59 -1.47
N GLU A 191 15.19 12.40 -1.38
CA GLU A 191 16.40 12.13 -2.16
C GLU A 191 16.68 10.63 -2.36
N LEU A 192 17.18 10.29 -3.55
CA LEU A 192 17.67 8.99 -4.01
C LEU A 192 19.15 9.11 -4.40
N PHE A 193 19.97 8.22 -3.85
CA PHE A 193 21.38 8.10 -4.15
C PHE A 193 21.68 6.76 -4.81
N VAL A 194 22.49 6.79 -5.86
CA VAL A 194 23.09 5.60 -6.47
C VAL A 194 24.59 5.81 -6.53
N PHE A 195 25.35 5.01 -5.81
CA PHE A 195 26.81 5.08 -5.83
C PHE A 195 27.42 3.91 -6.55
N GLY A 196 28.53 4.18 -7.22
CA GLY A 196 29.26 3.20 -7.96
C GLY A 196 30.24 3.87 -8.92
N THR A 197 30.61 3.13 -9.96
CA THR A 197 31.51 3.62 -11.01
C THR A 197 30.86 3.47 -12.37
N SER A 198 30.92 4.54 -13.16
CA SER A 198 30.57 4.47 -14.57
C SER A 198 31.55 3.55 -15.30
N THR A 199 31.06 2.72 -16.20
CA THR A 199 31.88 1.78 -16.96
C THR A 199 31.63 1.92 -18.46
N ASP A 200 32.65 2.34 -19.21
CA ASP A 200 32.64 2.40 -20.68
C ASP A 200 32.56 1.01 -21.36
N LYS A 201 32.74 -0.08 -20.60
CA LYS A 201 32.80 -1.44 -21.12
C LYS A 201 31.72 -2.31 -20.51
N SER A 202 31.15 -3.15 -21.37
CA SER A 202 30.39 -4.36 -21.01
C SER A 202 31.27 -5.25 -20.12
N ALA A 203 31.31 -4.94 -18.82
CA ALA A 203 31.75 -5.89 -17.82
C ALA A 203 30.71 -7.00 -17.80
N THR A 204 31.16 -8.25 -17.80
CA THR A 204 30.28 -9.41 -17.83
C THR A 204 29.44 -9.40 -16.56
N ALA A 205 28.18 -9.01 -16.69
CA ALA A 205 27.27 -8.84 -15.56
C ALA A 205 27.13 -10.18 -14.82
N THR A 206 27.53 -10.20 -13.54
CA THR A 206 27.16 -11.31 -12.68
C THR A 206 25.75 -11.02 -12.16
N HIS A 207 24.73 -11.39 -12.93
CA HIS A 207 23.33 -11.23 -12.51
C HIS A 207 23.02 -12.24 -11.40
N LEU A 208 23.21 -11.85 -10.13
CA LEU A 208 22.88 -12.68 -8.96
C LEU A 208 21.43 -12.52 -8.47
N GLY A 209 20.58 -11.82 -9.22
CA GLY A 209 19.19 -11.53 -8.81
C GLY A 209 18.16 -12.47 -9.42
N SER A 210 17.07 -12.72 -8.70
CA SER A 210 15.90 -13.41 -9.26
C SER A 210 15.15 -12.49 -10.23
N PRO A 211 14.66 -13.00 -11.38
CA PRO A 211 13.78 -12.25 -12.27
C PRO A 211 12.59 -11.67 -11.49
N SER A 212 12.36 -10.37 -11.66
CA SER A 212 11.28 -9.66 -10.99
C SER A 212 10.17 -9.31 -11.98
N GLY A 213 8.95 -9.21 -11.49
CA GLY A 213 7.87 -8.59 -12.26
C GLY A 213 7.87 -7.06 -12.17
N PHE A 214 8.93 -6.43 -11.63
CA PHE A 214 9.10 -4.99 -11.55
C PHE A 214 9.07 -4.36 -12.95
N THR A 215 8.35 -3.24 -13.08
CA THR A 215 8.27 -2.46 -14.32
C THR A 215 7.75 -1.06 -14.01
N VAL A 216 8.21 -0.07 -14.78
CA VAL A 216 7.62 1.29 -14.82
C VAL A 216 6.96 1.57 -16.18
N SER A 217 6.88 0.56 -17.06
CA SER A 217 6.39 0.67 -18.43
C SER A 217 5.06 -0.06 -18.66
N HIS A 218 4.71 -1.04 -17.81
CA HIS A 218 3.50 -1.85 -17.96
C HIS A 218 2.60 -1.82 -16.71
N PRO A 219 1.28 -2.07 -16.86
CA PRO A 219 0.41 -2.30 -15.72
C PRO A 219 0.89 -3.51 -14.92
N GLN A 220 0.80 -3.42 -13.60
CA GLN A 220 1.38 -4.42 -12.71
C GLN A 220 0.41 -4.78 -11.58
N PRO A 221 -0.30 -5.90 -11.68
CA PRO A 221 -1.09 -6.46 -10.59
C PRO A 221 -0.22 -6.85 -9.38
N TYR A 222 -0.77 -6.77 -8.17
CA TYR A 222 -0.06 -7.11 -6.95
C TYR A 222 -0.92 -7.45 -5.75
N PHE A 223 -0.37 -8.29 -4.89
CA PHE A 223 -0.91 -8.55 -3.56
C PHE A 223 -0.32 -7.56 -2.55
N HIS A 224 -1.14 -7.10 -1.61
CA HIS A 224 -0.76 -6.06 -0.64
C HIS A 224 0.15 -6.56 0.48
N LYS A 225 0.28 -7.87 0.64
CA LYS A 225 1.01 -8.51 1.74
C LYS A 225 2.04 -9.48 1.18
N PRO A 226 3.21 -9.60 1.83
CA PRO A 226 4.24 -10.56 1.43
C PRO A 226 3.83 -12.02 1.70
N THR A 227 2.76 -12.23 2.48
CA THR A 227 2.17 -13.54 2.74
C THR A 227 0.65 -13.38 2.75
N LEU A 228 -0.05 -14.33 2.13
CA LEU A 228 -1.50 -14.38 2.13
C LEU A 228 -1.98 -15.29 3.26
N LEU A 229 -2.81 -14.73 4.13
CA LEU A 229 -3.49 -15.49 5.18
C LEU A 229 -4.84 -15.94 4.66
N PHE A 230 -5.03 -17.25 4.53
CA PHE A 230 -6.30 -17.84 4.12
C PHE A 230 -7.01 -18.43 5.33
N ILE A 231 -8.33 -18.29 5.36
CA ILE A 231 -9.14 -18.92 6.39
C ILE A 231 -9.66 -20.25 5.83
N SER A 232 -9.35 -21.36 6.51
CA SER A 232 -9.75 -22.70 6.06
C SER A 232 -11.27 -22.86 5.98
N ASN A 233 -11.98 -22.30 6.95
CA ASN A 233 -13.42 -22.50 7.15
C ASN A 233 -14.31 -21.34 6.68
N LEU A 234 -13.75 -20.23 6.20
CA LEU A 234 -14.50 -19.06 5.73
C LEU A 234 -13.85 -18.45 4.48
N PRO A 235 -14.63 -18.00 3.48
CA PRO A 235 -14.08 -17.24 2.37
C PRO A 235 -13.70 -15.83 2.85
N ALA A 236 -12.40 -15.53 2.90
CA ALA A 236 -11.89 -14.21 3.25
C ALA A 236 -11.55 -13.39 2.00
N PRO A 237 -11.79 -12.06 1.99
CA PRO A 237 -11.42 -11.21 0.88
C PRO A 237 -9.90 -11.05 0.82
N VAL A 238 -9.33 -11.35 -0.34
CA VAL A 238 -7.93 -11.11 -0.66
C VAL A 238 -7.89 -9.97 -1.69
N PRO A 239 -7.57 -8.74 -1.28
CA PRO A 239 -7.50 -7.62 -2.20
C PRO A 239 -6.32 -7.76 -3.16
N LEU A 240 -6.55 -7.40 -4.41
CA LEU A 240 -5.54 -7.29 -5.46
C LEU A 240 -5.50 -5.84 -5.90
N GLY A 241 -4.31 -5.24 -5.84
CA GLY A 241 -4.06 -3.92 -6.40
C GLY A 241 -3.51 -4.02 -7.82
N ILE A 242 -3.51 -2.89 -8.51
CA ILE A 242 -2.79 -2.68 -9.76
C ILE A 242 -2.10 -1.33 -9.75
N VAL A 243 -0.89 -1.30 -10.28
CA VAL A 243 -0.16 -0.07 -10.59
C VAL A 243 -0.18 0.11 -12.10
N VAL A 244 -0.49 1.30 -12.59
CA VAL A 244 -0.50 1.68 -14.00
C VAL A 244 0.39 2.90 -14.18
N PRO A 245 1.43 2.83 -15.05
CA PRO A 245 2.22 3.98 -15.43
C PRO A 245 1.37 5.07 -16.09
N GLU A 246 1.65 6.34 -15.79
CA GLU A 246 0.91 7.48 -16.36
C GLU A 246 1.07 7.60 -17.88
N SER A 247 2.18 7.09 -18.44
CA SER A 247 2.39 7.01 -19.88
C SER A 247 1.34 6.16 -20.60
N LEU A 248 0.60 5.31 -19.89
CA LEU A 248 -0.48 4.50 -20.44
C LEU A 248 -1.84 5.18 -20.20
N GLN A 249 -2.30 5.95 -21.18
CA GLN A 249 -3.57 6.66 -21.10
C GLN A 249 -4.77 5.80 -21.51
N GLY A 250 -5.79 5.73 -20.65
CA GLY A 250 -7.08 5.11 -20.96
C GLY A 250 -7.12 3.58 -20.73
N PRO A 251 -8.26 2.93 -21.03
CA PRO A 251 -8.46 1.52 -20.75
C PRO A 251 -7.46 0.61 -21.47
N ARG A 252 -6.96 -0.39 -20.75
CA ARG A 252 -6.04 -1.43 -21.23
C ARG A 252 -6.48 -2.79 -20.74
N GLU A 253 -6.10 -3.81 -21.49
CA GLU A 253 -6.31 -5.19 -21.11
C GLU A 253 -5.04 -5.77 -20.48
N VAL A 254 -5.22 -6.40 -19.34
CA VAL A 254 -4.18 -7.19 -18.68
C VAL A 254 -4.66 -8.63 -18.62
N ARG A 255 -3.87 -9.54 -19.19
CA ARG A 255 -4.10 -10.98 -19.08
C ARG A 255 -3.45 -11.47 -17.81
N LEU A 256 -4.23 -12.03 -16.88
CA LEU A 256 -3.72 -12.61 -15.65
C LEU A 256 -3.80 -14.12 -15.67
N THR A 257 -2.79 -14.75 -15.08
CA THR A 257 -2.83 -16.16 -14.70
C THR A 257 -2.62 -16.27 -13.21
N LEU A 258 -3.47 -17.05 -12.54
CA LEU A 258 -3.43 -17.35 -11.12
C LEU A 258 -3.44 -18.86 -10.96
N ASP A 259 -2.35 -19.43 -10.42
CA ASP A 259 -2.27 -20.85 -10.12
C ASP A 259 -2.43 -21.05 -8.62
N LEU A 260 -3.50 -21.74 -8.23
CA LEU A 260 -3.78 -22.12 -6.85
C LEU A 260 -3.30 -23.55 -6.60
N PRO A 261 -2.64 -23.82 -5.45
CA PRO A 261 -2.22 -25.17 -5.11
C PRO A 261 -3.42 -26.07 -4.82
N GLU A 262 -3.19 -27.38 -4.82
CA GLU A 262 -4.20 -28.36 -4.45
C GLU A 262 -4.82 -28.05 -3.08
N GLY A 263 -6.15 -28.18 -2.96
CA GLY A 263 -6.90 -27.87 -1.74
C GLY A 263 -7.25 -26.39 -1.54
N VAL A 264 -6.72 -25.46 -2.34
CA VAL A 264 -7.11 -24.04 -2.33
C VAL A 264 -8.06 -23.73 -3.48
N GLU A 265 -9.18 -23.08 -3.17
CA GLU A 265 -10.27 -22.79 -4.11
C GLU A 265 -10.59 -21.31 -4.21
N LEU A 266 -10.80 -20.84 -5.45
CA LEU A 266 -11.46 -19.56 -5.74
C LEU A 266 -12.97 -19.75 -5.75
N THR A 267 -13.63 -19.18 -4.75
CA THR A 267 -15.09 -19.27 -4.57
C THR A 267 -15.87 -18.11 -5.18
N GLY A 268 -15.16 -17.08 -5.64
CA GLY A 268 -15.75 -15.92 -6.28
C GLY A 268 -14.84 -14.71 -6.17
N GLY A 269 -15.37 -13.55 -6.53
CA GLY A 269 -14.65 -12.29 -6.49
C GLY A 269 -14.78 -11.54 -7.80
N HIS A 270 -14.05 -10.42 -7.89
CA HIS A 270 -14.00 -9.64 -9.12
C HIS A 270 -12.63 -8.99 -9.29
N ILE A 271 -12.16 -8.88 -10.52
CA ILE A 271 -10.93 -8.17 -10.87
C ILE A 271 -11.16 -7.39 -12.16
N GLY A 272 -10.99 -6.06 -12.12
CA GLY A 272 -11.06 -5.21 -13.33
C GLY A 272 -12.30 -5.43 -14.19
N GLY A 273 -13.46 -5.61 -13.56
CA GLY A 273 -14.75 -5.86 -14.22
C GLY A 273 -15.11 -7.33 -14.47
N VAL A 274 -14.16 -8.27 -14.34
CA VAL A 274 -14.41 -9.71 -14.50
C VAL A 274 -15.03 -10.29 -13.24
N ASP A 275 -16.12 -11.05 -13.38
CA ASP A 275 -16.65 -11.90 -12.31
C ASP A 275 -15.89 -13.22 -12.27
N LEU A 276 -15.22 -13.49 -11.15
CA LEU A 276 -14.36 -14.67 -11.00
C LEU A 276 -15.13 -15.96 -10.74
N SER A 277 -16.43 -15.89 -10.40
CA SER A 277 -17.27 -17.08 -10.23
C SER A 277 -17.55 -17.81 -11.55
N GLU A 278 -17.41 -17.11 -12.66
CA GLU A 278 -17.61 -17.64 -14.02
C GLU A 278 -16.32 -18.25 -14.60
N VAL A 279 -15.15 -17.90 -14.05
CA VAL A 279 -13.85 -18.39 -14.54
C VAL A 279 -13.64 -19.85 -14.14
N ARG A 280 -13.49 -20.73 -15.14
CA ARG A 280 -13.23 -22.16 -14.93
C ARG A 280 -11.72 -22.42 -14.90
N PRO A 281 -11.20 -23.14 -13.89
CA PRO A 281 -9.78 -23.45 -13.82
C PRO A 281 -9.40 -24.60 -14.77
N GLN A 282 -8.15 -24.57 -15.22
CA GLN A 282 -7.47 -25.70 -15.87
C GLN A 282 -6.55 -26.41 -14.87
N SER A 283 -6.63 -27.73 -14.78
CA SER A 283 -5.66 -28.52 -14.00
C SER A 283 -4.29 -28.53 -14.69
N LEU A 284 -3.24 -28.32 -13.91
CA LEU A 284 -1.85 -28.40 -14.34
C LEU A 284 -1.24 -29.74 -13.91
N ALA A 285 -0.17 -30.18 -14.60
CA ALA A 285 0.51 -31.44 -14.34
C ALA A 285 1.16 -31.52 -12.94
N ASP A 286 1.43 -30.37 -12.33
CA ASP A 286 2.04 -30.26 -11.00
C ASP A 286 1.00 -30.12 -9.86
N GLY A 287 -0.26 -30.46 -10.14
CA GLY A 287 -1.36 -30.46 -9.15
C GLY A 287 -2.00 -29.09 -8.89
N TYR A 288 -1.51 -28.02 -9.51
CA TYR A 288 -2.13 -26.71 -9.40
C TYR A 288 -3.36 -26.56 -10.31
N ARG A 289 -4.22 -25.61 -9.96
CA ARG A 289 -5.33 -25.15 -10.79
C ARG A 289 -5.08 -23.74 -11.29
N ARG A 290 -4.98 -23.57 -12.61
CA ARG A 290 -4.77 -22.29 -13.29
C ARG A 290 -6.08 -21.63 -13.64
N TYR A 291 -6.27 -20.42 -13.13
CA TYR A 291 -7.32 -19.48 -13.53
C TYR A 291 -6.69 -18.46 -14.47
N ALA A 292 -7.26 -18.28 -15.66
CA ALA A 292 -6.78 -17.32 -16.64
C ALA A 292 -7.95 -16.44 -17.10
N PHE A 293 -7.74 -15.12 -17.10
CA PHE A 293 -8.75 -14.14 -17.50
C PHE A 293 -8.10 -12.83 -17.96
N THR A 294 -8.83 -12.06 -18.75
CA THR A 294 -8.44 -10.72 -19.20
C THR A 294 -9.28 -9.70 -18.47
N ALA A 295 -8.64 -8.73 -17.83
CA ALA A 295 -9.33 -7.69 -17.06
C ALA A 295 -8.94 -6.30 -17.56
N SER A 296 -9.86 -5.35 -17.42
CA SER A 296 -9.65 -3.97 -17.85
C SER A 296 -9.09 -3.11 -16.72
N VAL A 297 -8.17 -2.21 -17.07
CA VAL A 297 -7.60 -1.22 -16.17
C VAL A 297 -7.38 0.10 -16.89
N SER A 298 -7.66 1.23 -16.23
CA SER A 298 -7.42 2.57 -16.77
C SER A 298 -6.50 3.42 -15.89
N SER A 299 -6.35 3.08 -14.62
CA SER A 299 -5.52 3.79 -13.65
C SER A 299 -5.03 2.85 -12.55
N SER A 300 -4.04 3.30 -11.79
CA SER A 300 -3.63 2.62 -10.56
C SER A 300 -4.80 2.55 -9.57
N ASP A 301 -4.98 1.39 -8.93
CA ASP A 301 -6.04 1.16 -7.96
C ASP A 301 -5.56 0.13 -6.92
N LYS A 302 -5.56 0.52 -5.65
CA LYS A 302 -5.26 -0.38 -4.52
C LYS A 302 -6.25 -1.53 -4.42
N THR A 303 -7.46 -1.36 -4.88
CA THR A 303 -8.58 -2.30 -4.73
C THR A 303 -9.14 -2.73 -6.08
N TRP A 304 -8.27 -2.82 -7.09
CA TRP A 304 -8.64 -3.20 -8.46
C TRP A 304 -9.43 -4.51 -8.54
N GLY A 305 -9.21 -5.42 -7.59
CA GLY A 305 -10.06 -6.56 -7.38
C GLY A 305 -10.03 -7.11 -5.97
N ARG A 306 -10.94 -8.05 -5.73
CA ARG A 306 -10.97 -8.88 -4.52
C ARG A 306 -11.27 -10.31 -4.91
N LEU A 307 -10.41 -11.23 -4.48
CA LEU A 307 -10.63 -12.67 -4.60
C LEU A 307 -11.22 -13.20 -3.29
N TYR A 308 -12.14 -14.15 -3.37
CA TYR A 308 -12.61 -14.90 -2.21
C TYR A 308 -12.06 -16.31 -2.29
N LEU A 309 -11.06 -16.57 -1.45
CA LEU A 309 -10.32 -17.83 -1.43
C LEU A 309 -10.65 -18.61 -0.14
N ARG A 310 -10.68 -19.93 -0.25
CA ARG A 310 -10.76 -20.86 0.89
C ARG A 310 -9.81 -22.03 0.70
N ALA A 311 -9.44 -22.66 1.81
CA ALA A 311 -8.60 -23.86 1.82
C ALA A 311 -9.23 -24.95 2.70
N PRO A 312 -10.38 -25.54 2.29
CA PRO A 312 -11.19 -26.38 3.16
C PRO A 312 -10.52 -27.70 3.56
N THR A 313 -9.58 -28.18 2.76
CA THR A 313 -8.83 -29.43 3.04
C THR A 313 -7.52 -29.18 3.76
N TRP A 314 -7.13 -27.92 3.95
CA TRP A 314 -5.88 -27.56 4.64
C TRP A 314 -6.13 -27.42 6.14
N HIS A 315 -5.14 -27.85 6.93
CA HIS A 315 -5.17 -27.70 8.39
C HIS A 315 -4.63 -26.33 8.83
N ASP A 316 -4.95 -25.94 10.07
CA ASP A 316 -4.43 -24.70 10.67
C ASP A 316 -2.90 -24.71 10.68
N GLY A 317 -2.30 -23.60 10.26
CA GLY A 317 -0.85 -23.47 10.13
C GLY A 317 -0.25 -24.06 8.86
N GLN A 318 -1.01 -24.79 8.03
CA GLN A 318 -0.50 -25.33 6.77
C GLN A 318 -0.04 -24.19 5.84
N GLU A 319 1.12 -24.40 5.21
CA GLU A 319 1.72 -23.45 4.30
C GLU A 319 1.69 -23.96 2.86
N GLY A 320 1.74 -23.03 1.92
CA GLY A 320 1.91 -23.34 0.51
C GLY A 320 2.19 -22.08 -0.28
N ARG A 321 1.96 -22.13 -1.60
CA ARG A 321 2.32 -21.04 -2.49
C ARG A 321 1.25 -20.81 -3.54
N LEU A 322 0.85 -19.56 -3.70
CA LEU A 322 0.11 -19.07 -4.86
C LEU A 322 1.12 -18.66 -5.93
N ARG A 323 0.86 -18.98 -7.20
CA ARG A 323 1.67 -18.47 -8.32
C ARG A 323 0.82 -17.55 -9.17
N TYR A 324 1.41 -16.48 -9.66
CA TYR A 324 0.70 -15.58 -10.57
C TYR A 324 1.64 -14.94 -11.58
N GLY A 325 1.08 -14.57 -12.71
CA GLY A 325 1.77 -13.88 -13.79
C GLY A 325 0.78 -13.02 -14.56
N TRP A 326 1.29 -12.09 -15.35
CA TRP A 326 0.45 -11.28 -16.22
C TRP A 326 1.16 -10.90 -17.51
N ALA A 327 0.37 -10.43 -18.47
CA ALA A 327 0.85 -9.91 -19.74
C ALA A 327 0.08 -8.64 -20.15
N HIS A 328 0.79 -7.72 -20.81
CA HIS A 328 0.25 -6.49 -21.38
C HIS A 328 0.88 -6.27 -22.76
N GLY A 329 0.09 -6.37 -23.83
CA GLY A 329 0.61 -6.47 -25.19
C GLY A 329 1.52 -7.70 -25.33
N ASP A 330 2.74 -7.46 -25.85
CA ASP A 330 3.77 -8.49 -26.04
C ASP A 330 4.63 -8.73 -24.79
N TRP A 331 4.59 -7.81 -23.81
CA TRP A 331 5.34 -7.95 -22.57
C TRP A 331 4.68 -8.98 -21.64
N ARG A 332 5.50 -9.78 -20.97
CA ARG A 332 5.08 -10.82 -20.02
C ARG A 332 5.92 -10.77 -18.76
N SER A 333 5.26 -10.86 -17.61
CA SER A 333 5.97 -11.00 -16.34
C SER A 333 6.60 -12.39 -16.22
N PRO A 334 7.66 -12.55 -15.41
CA PRO A 334 7.97 -13.87 -14.86
C PRO A 334 6.79 -14.38 -14.03
N THR A 335 6.76 -15.70 -13.80
CA THR A 335 5.84 -16.28 -12.82
C THR A 335 6.32 -15.91 -11.42
N LEU A 336 5.52 -15.14 -10.71
CA LEU A 336 5.77 -14.76 -9.34
C LEU A 336 5.09 -15.73 -8.38
N SER A 337 5.56 -15.76 -7.14
CA SER A 337 4.99 -16.64 -6.12
C SER A 337 4.85 -15.94 -4.78
N VAL A 338 3.67 -16.08 -4.18
CA VAL A 338 3.35 -15.51 -2.86
C VAL A 338 3.09 -16.65 -1.87
N PRO A 339 3.78 -16.67 -0.72
CA PRO A 339 3.49 -17.59 0.37
C PRO A 339 2.03 -17.51 0.81
N ILE A 340 1.44 -18.66 1.08
CA ILE A 340 0.13 -18.82 1.71
C ILE A 340 0.37 -19.44 3.08
N ARG A 341 -0.33 -18.94 4.09
CA ARG A 341 -0.49 -19.62 5.37
C ARG A 341 -1.97 -19.71 5.71
N VAL A 342 -2.42 -20.90 6.05
CA VAL A 342 -3.81 -21.14 6.43
C VAL A 342 -3.99 -20.96 7.92
N THR A 343 -5.11 -20.38 8.30
CA THR A 343 -5.59 -20.34 9.67
C THR A 343 -7.03 -20.85 9.78
N HIS A 344 -7.38 -21.42 10.92
CA HIS A 344 -8.74 -21.72 11.30
C HIS A 344 -9.26 -20.64 12.26
N VAL A 345 -10.43 -20.08 11.95
CA VAL A 345 -11.07 -19.10 12.83
C VAL A 345 -12.18 -19.78 13.61
N THR A 346 -12.09 -19.78 14.94
CA THR A 346 -13.16 -20.25 15.82
C THR A 346 -14.34 -19.25 15.79
N PRO A 347 -15.61 -19.71 15.80
CA PRO A 347 -16.75 -18.80 15.88
C PRO A 347 -16.64 -17.88 17.09
N ALA A 348 -16.69 -16.57 16.86
CA ALA A 348 -16.72 -15.58 17.93
C ALA A 348 -18.10 -15.52 18.58
N PRO A 349 -18.18 -15.26 19.90
CA PRO A 349 -19.46 -15.07 20.58
C PRO A 349 -20.17 -13.83 20.05
N ARG A 350 -21.48 -13.92 19.89
CA ARG A 350 -22.30 -12.78 19.48
C ARG A 350 -22.49 -11.81 20.63
N LEU A 351 -21.97 -10.59 20.47
CA LEU A 351 -22.25 -9.49 21.41
C LEU A 351 -23.66 -8.94 21.17
N LYS A 352 -24.39 -8.66 22.27
CA LYS A 352 -25.77 -8.16 22.23
C LYS A 352 -25.89 -6.65 22.45
N HIS A 353 -24.95 -6.05 23.17
CA HIS A 353 -25.00 -4.65 23.60
C HIS A 353 -23.87 -3.79 23.01
N ILE A 354 -22.86 -4.42 22.41
CA ILE A 354 -21.75 -3.73 21.76
C ILE A 354 -21.88 -3.94 20.26
N LEU A 355 -21.83 -2.84 19.51
CA LEU A 355 -21.85 -2.88 18.05
C LEU A 355 -20.43 -3.09 17.52
N ILE A 356 -20.26 -4.13 16.70
CA ILE A 356 -19.03 -4.41 15.95
C ILE A 356 -19.40 -4.58 14.48
N SER A 357 -18.83 -3.74 13.62
CA SER A 357 -19.04 -3.76 12.18
C SER A 357 -17.74 -3.47 11.44
N LEU A 358 -17.71 -3.70 10.13
CA LEU A 358 -16.61 -3.28 9.27
C LEU A 358 -16.65 -1.78 8.91
N GLY A 359 -17.52 -0.98 9.57
CA GLY A 359 -17.62 0.46 9.38
C GLY A 359 -17.74 0.81 7.90
N TRP A 360 -16.68 1.36 7.32
CA TRP A 360 -16.65 1.86 5.94
C TRP A 360 -16.64 0.78 4.83
N TRP A 361 -17.17 -0.41 5.09
CA TRP A 361 -17.34 -1.45 4.09
C TRP A 361 -18.61 -1.24 3.25
N SER A 362 -18.47 -1.32 1.93
CA SER A 362 -19.56 -1.10 0.98
C SER A 362 -20.54 -2.26 0.94
N SER A 363 -21.86 -1.98 0.93
CA SER A 363 -22.89 -3.00 0.71
C SER A 363 -22.76 -3.67 -0.65
N ARG A 364 -22.30 -2.95 -1.69
CA ARG A 364 -22.01 -3.52 -3.02
C ARG A 364 -20.88 -4.55 -3.00
N ASP A 365 -19.92 -4.39 -2.09
CA ASP A 365 -18.86 -5.39 -1.92
C ASP A 365 -19.38 -6.60 -1.13
N SER A 366 -20.25 -6.37 -0.14
CA SER A 366 -20.90 -7.45 0.62
C SER A 366 -21.77 -8.36 -0.25
N THR A 367 -22.48 -7.83 -1.24
CA THR A 367 -23.31 -8.66 -2.15
C THR A 367 -22.49 -9.62 -3.00
N LYS A 368 -21.20 -9.33 -3.18
CA LYS A 368 -20.25 -10.19 -3.91
C LYS A 368 -19.45 -11.11 -2.99
N TRP A 369 -19.59 -11.00 -1.67
CA TRP A 369 -18.88 -11.82 -0.70
C TRP A 369 -19.68 -13.12 -0.46
N PRO A 370 -19.15 -14.30 -0.84
CA PRO A 370 -19.84 -15.56 -0.61
C PRO A 370 -20.16 -15.76 0.88
N ASP A 371 -21.43 -16.06 1.17
CA ASP A 371 -21.93 -16.32 2.53
C ASP A 371 -21.67 -15.18 3.54
N VAL A 372 -21.62 -13.92 3.08
CA VAL A 372 -21.17 -12.76 3.88
C VAL A 372 -21.77 -12.67 5.28
N LEU A 373 -23.08 -12.90 5.46
CA LEU A 373 -23.72 -12.80 6.78
C LEU A 373 -23.32 -13.96 7.71
N ARG A 374 -23.08 -15.16 7.16
CA ARG A 374 -22.52 -16.28 7.92
C ARG A 374 -21.10 -15.96 8.35
N VAL A 375 -20.28 -15.47 7.42
CA VAL A 375 -18.89 -15.06 7.69
C VAL A 375 -18.85 -14.00 8.78
N TRP A 376 -19.64 -12.94 8.64
CA TRP A 376 -19.66 -11.82 9.59
C TRP A 376 -20.09 -12.27 10.97
N ARG A 377 -21.14 -13.09 11.07
CA ARG A 377 -21.57 -13.67 12.35
C ARG A 377 -20.47 -14.53 12.98
N HIS A 378 -19.80 -15.34 12.17
CA HIS A 378 -18.71 -16.20 12.63
C HIS A 378 -17.52 -15.38 13.15
N LEU A 379 -17.25 -14.23 12.53
CA LEU A 379 -16.23 -13.27 12.97
C LEU A 379 -16.69 -12.38 14.15
N GLY A 380 -17.92 -12.55 14.64
CA GLY A 380 -18.46 -11.77 15.76
C GLY A 380 -18.96 -10.37 15.36
N LEU A 381 -18.97 -10.06 14.06
CA LEU A 381 -19.59 -8.84 13.54
C LEU A 381 -21.11 -8.96 13.68
N ASN A 382 -21.72 -7.93 14.26
CA ASN A 382 -23.16 -7.87 14.49
C ASN A 382 -23.80 -6.60 13.91
N GLY A 383 -23.02 -5.69 13.33
CA GLY A 383 -23.51 -4.51 12.62
C GLY A 383 -23.32 -4.64 11.11
N PHE A 384 -24.36 -4.31 10.35
CA PHE A 384 -24.33 -4.19 8.89
C PHE A 384 -24.22 -2.72 8.47
N PRO A 385 -23.06 -2.27 7.94
CA PRO A 385 -22.88 -0.90 7.51
C PRO A 385 -23.60 -0.63 6.19
N LEU A 386 -24.13 0.58 6.08
CA LEU A 386 -24.93 1.01 4.95
C LEU A 386 -24.66 2.46 4.57
N PHE A 387 -24.23 2.69 3.33
CA PHE A 387 -24.20 4.01 2.72
C PHE A 387 -25.47 4.19 1.89
N THR A 388 -26.59 4.53 2.53
CA THR A 388 -27.93 4.60 1.89
C THR A 388 -27.93 5.40 0.59
N ARG A 389 -27.17 6.50 0.53
CA ARG A 389 -27.03 7.35 -0.65
C ARG A 389 -26.42 6.63 -1.87
N TRP A 390 -25.56 5.65 -1.66
CA TRP A 390 -24.84 4.95 -2.74
C TRP A 390 -25.55 3.68 -3.19
N ILE A 391 -26.66 3.32 -2.54
CA ILE A 391 -27.48 2.21 -2.99
C ILE A 391 -28.43 2.72 -4.08
N PRO A 392 -28.53 2.02 -5.22
CA PRO A 392 -29.46 2.41 -6.26
C PRO A 392 -30.89 2.49 -5.72
N LYS A 393 -31.67 3.45 -6.25
CA LYS A 393 -33.08 3.61 -5.88
C LYS A 393 -33.89 2.44 -6.46
N GLY A 394 -34.68 1.79 -5.62
CA GLY A 394 -35.54 0.66 -6.00
C GLY A 394 -35.42 -0.47 -4.98
N ALA A 395 -36.54 -1.01 -4.51
CA ALA A 395 -36.56 -1.95 -3.38
C ALA A 395 -35.99 -3.36 -3.66
N ASP A 396 -35.68 -3.69 -4.93
CA ASP A 396 -35.31 -5.06 -5.34
C ASP A 396 -33.83 -5.22 -5.77
N THR A 397 -32.96 -4.26 -5.44
CA THR A 397 -31.54 -4.43 -5.72
C THR A 397 -30.92 -5.51 -4.81
N PRO A 398 -29.83 -6.17 -5.22
CA PRO A 398 -29.13 -7.14 -4.37
C PRO A 398 -28.72 -6.56 -3.01
N GLU A 399 -28.38 -5.27 -2.95
CA GLU A 399 -28.01 -4.59 -1.70
C GLU A 399 -29.20 -4.47 -0.74
N TRP A 400 -30.39 -4.10 -1.21
CA TRP A 400 -31.60 -4.04 -0.38
C TRP A 400 -32.03 -5.43 0.09
N ARG A 401 -31.97 -6.44 -0.79
CA ARG A 401 -32.26 -7.83 -0.41
C ARG A 401 -31.31 -8.34 0.68
N LEU A 402 -30.02 -8.06 0.54
CA LEU A 402 -29.02 -8.43 1.55
C LEU A 402 -29.24 -7.68 2.87
N LEU A 403 -29.62 -6.40 2.81
CA LEU A 403 -29.94 -5.61 4.00
C LEU A 403 -31.13 -6.19 4.77
N GLU A 404 -32.22 -6.54 4.06
CA GLU A 404 -33.38 -7.16 4.67
C GLU A 404 -33.03 -8.51 5.31
N GLU A 405 -32.20 -9.30 4.64
CA GLU A 405 -31.72 -10.56 5.21
C GLU A 405 -30.85 -10.34 6.46
N ALA A 406 -29.96 -9.34 6.45
CA ALA A 406 -29.18 -8.97 7.62
C ALA A 406 -30.10 -8.58 8.80
N ARG A 407 -31.16 -7.80 8.54
CA ARG A 407 -32.17 -7.43 9.55
C ARG A 407 -32.89 -8.65 10.10
N LYS A 408 -33.33 -9.58 9.24
CA LYS A 408 -33.99 -10.84 9.66
C LYS A 408 -33.07 -11.71 10.52
N GLN A 409 -31.76 -11.70 10.25
CA GLN A 409 -30.75 -12.40 11.05
C GLN A 409 -30.36 -11.64 12.35
N GLY A 410 -30.95 -10.46 12.58
CA GLY A 410 -30.81 -9.64 13.77
C GLY A 410 -29.53 -8.79 13.79
N PHE A 411 -28.92 -8.49 12.65
CA PHE A 411 -27.83 -7.51 12.59
C PHE A 411 -28.35 -6.11 12.92
N PHE A 412 -27.55 -5.32 13.64
CA PHE A 412 -27.76 -3.89 13.78
C PHE A 412 -27.53 -3.23 12.43
N ILE A 413 -28.49 -2.46 11.94
CA ILE A 413 -28.31 -1.71 10.68
C ILE A 413 -27.66 -0.38 11.00
N VAL A 414 -26.48 -0.12 10.43
CA VAL A 414 -25.68 1.08 10.72
C VAL A 414 -25.67 1.97 9.49
N GLY A 415 -26.45 3.04 9.53
CA GLY A 415 -26.39 4.10 8.52
C GLY A 415 -25.09 4.88 8.68
N ILE A 416 -24.24 4.85 7.65
CA ILE A 416 -23.02 5.66 7.58
C ILE A 416 -23.32 6.87 6.72
N ASP A 417 -23.26 8.03 7.34
CA ASP A 417 -23.43 9.31 6.69
C ASP A 417 -22.45 10.33 7.27
N SER A 418 -22.13 11.34 6.49
CA SER A 418 -21.36 12.48 6.94
C SER A 418 -22.12 13.76 6.62
N PRO A 419 -22.95 14.25 7.56
CA PRO A 419 -23.71 15.50 7.39
C PRO A 419 -22.85 16.68 6.95
N PHE A 420 -21.61 16.80 7.44
CA PHE A 420 -20.70 17.89 7.09
C PHE A 420 -20.23 17.86 5.63
N HIS A 421 -19.74 16.71 5.14
CA HIS A 421 -19.41 16.55 3.72
C HIS A 421 -20.63 16.80 2.80
N ARG A 422 -21.84 16.42 3.26
CA ARG A 422 -23.08 16.62 2.52
C ARG A 422 -23.50 18.08 2.47
N LEU A 423 -23.43 18.76 3.61
CA LEU A 423 -23.62 20.20 3.75
C LEU A 423 -22.68 20.94 2.79
N LEU A 424 -21.37 20.67 2.86
CA LEU A 424 -20.36 21.33 2.01
C LEU A 424 -20.64 21.10 0.53
N TYR A 425 -20.98 19.88 0.13
CA TYR A 425 -21.27 19.57 -1.28
C TYR A 425 -22.53 20.28 -1.78
N ARG A 426 -23.61 20.29 -0.99
CA ARG A 426 -24.91 20.86 -1.42
C ARG A 426 -24.96 22.39 -1.31
N ARG A 427 -24.10 22.98 -0.47
CA ARG A 427 -24.14 24.40 -0.09
C ARG A 427 -22.81 25.11 -0.34
N LYS A 428 -21.96 24.61 -1.25
CA LYS A 428 -20.63 25.14 -1.55
C LYS A 428 -20.61 26.66 -1.84
N GLY A 429 -21.70 27.25 -2.32
CA GLY A 429 -21.81 28.69 -2.59
C GLY A 429 -22.36 29.54 -1.44
N GLU A 430 -22.78 28.93 -0.34
CA GLU A 430 -23.47 29.64 0.75
C GLU A 430 -22.45 30.14 1.78
N ALA A 431 -22.17 31.45 1.79
CA ALA A 431 -21.18 32.06 2.69
C ALA A 431 -21.37 31.66 4.17
N GLU A 432 -22.62 31.51 4.62
CA GLU A 432 -22.95 31.23 6.03
C GLU A 432 -22.38 29.92 6.58
N ILE A 433 -22.03 28.94 5.73
CA ILE A 433 -21.49 27.65 6.21
C ILE A 433 -20.00 27.73 6.54
N TYR A 434 -19.31 28.78 6.09
CA TYR A 434 -17.88 28.96 6.26
C TYR A 434 -17.55 29.75 7.53
N CYS A 435 -16.28 29.73 7.97
CA CYS A 435 -15.86 30.56 9.10
C CYS A 435 -16.02 32.04 8.71
N GLN A 436 -16.79 32.79 9.49
CA GLN A 436 -16.97 34.24 9.30
C GLN A 436 -15.85 34.99 10.04
N PHE A 437 -15.31 36.03 9.42
CA PHE A 437 -14.30 36.90 10.00
C PHE A 437 -14.90 38.26 10.40
N GLU A 438 -14.23 39.01 11.27
CA GLU A 438 -14.73 40.29 11.81
C GLU A 438 -14.93 41.36 10.72
N ASP A 439 -14.17 41.30 9.64
CA ASP A 439 -14.27 42.21 8.49
C ASP A 439 -15.46 41.89 7.54
N GLY A 440 -16.29 40.89 7.91
CA GLY A 440 -17.42 40.45 7.11
C GLY A 440 -17.06 39.51 5.95
N SER A 441 -15.77 39.19 5.77
CA SER A 441 -15.34 38.14 4.86
C SER A 441 -15.50 36.76 5.50
N HIS A 442 -15.29 35.70 4.70
CA HIS A 442 -15.34 34.33 5.18
C HIS A 442 -14.19 33.49 4.62
N GLY A 443 -13.82 32.44 5.35
CA GLY A 443 -12.86 31.45 4.88
C GLY A 443 -13.41 30.55 3.77
N ASP A 444 -12.57 29.65 3.25
CA ASP A 444 -12.92 28.65 2.25
C ASP A 444 -13.22 27.26 2.86
N ARG A 445 -13.08 27.13 4.18
CA ARG A 445 -13.33 25.90 4.93
C ARG A 445 -14.62 25.96 5.71
N LEU A 446 -15.36 24.84 5.68
CA LEU A 446 -16.58 24.66 6.46
C LEU A 446 -16.32 25.01 7.93
N CYS A 447 -17.16 25.88 8.50
CA CYS A 447 -17.05 26.23 9.90
C CYS A 447 -17.45 25.02 10.77
N PRO A 448 -16.55 24.48 11.61
CA PRO A 448 -16.87 23.32 12.46
C PRO A 448 -17.98 23.64 13.48
N SER A 449 -18.15 24.92 13.81
CA SER A 449 -19.18 25.42 14.72
C SER A 449 -20.50 25.76 14.03
N TYR A 450 -20.62 25.64 12.71
CA TYR A 450 -21.86 25.97 12.01
C TYR A 450 -23.01 25.02 12.43
N ARG A 451 -24.10 25.60 12.94
CA ARG A 451 -25.33 24.91 13.35
C ARG A 451 -26.59 25.58 12.79
N GLY A 452 -26.44 26.32 11.69
CA GLY A 452 -27.51 27.08 11.04
C GLY A 452 -28.54 26.20 10.33
N ARG A 453 -29.38 26.82 9.48
CA ARG A 453 -30.50 26.14 8.81
C ARG A 453 -30.05 24.93 8.00
N PHE A 454 -28.94 25.03 7.27
CA PHE A 454 -28.50 23.96 6.39
C PHE A 454 -27.92 22.76 7.16
N TYR A 455 -27.34 22.99 8.34
CA TYR A 455 -26.95 21.91 9.23
C TYR A 455 -28.18 21.16 9.73
N ARG A 456 -29.22 21.88 10.18
CA ARG A 456 -30.47 21.27 10.63
C ARG A 456 -31.18 20.48 9.53
N GLU A 457 -31.19 20.98 8.30
CA GLU A 457 -31.69 20.26 7.13
C GLU A 457 -30.95 18.93 6.91
N GLU A 458 -29.62 18.88 7.09
CA GLU A 458 -28.85 17.64 6.95
C GLU A 458 -29.07 16.66 8.10
N ILE A 459 -29.38 17.12 9.31
CA ILE A 459 -29.70 16.24 10.44
C ILE A 459 -31.10 15.63 10.32
N GLN A 460 -32.03 16.32 9.65
CA GLN A 460 -33.40 15.84 9.45
C GLN A 460 -33.56 14.86 8.27
N ARG A 461 -32.58 14.81 7.37
CA ARG A 461 -32.57 13.93 6.19
C ARG A 461 -32.30 12.48 6.59
#